data_AF-A0A2E0SR58-F1
#
_entry.id   AF-A0A2E0SR58-F1
#
_cell.length_a   1.000
_cell.length_b   1.000
_cell.length_c   1.000
_cell.angle_alpha   90.00
_cell.angle_beta   90.00
_cell.angle_gamma   90.00
#
_symmetry.space_group_name_H-M   'P 1'
#
loop_
_entity.id
_entity.type
_entity.pdbx_description
1 polymer ?
#
loop_
_entity_poly.entity_id
_entity_poly.type
_entity_poly.pdbx_seq_one_letter_code
_entity_poly.pdbx_strand_id
1 'polypeptide(L)'
;MDTVPGTADLRDSYDEHNKTRDYIADHQTSGTHPASAINSGVFAEARIPAITDPAKIPDLPASKINSGTITRGVDTSDAVIGGYVRATSGLRCTPAYSEILTTDYRALYVQGTTGNIGHVPSSRRFKRHVRPAAIDPAAVLALEPKSFEYIAKLGGGADVGLIAEEAADVGLEFLVSRDEDGNVSSLHYERLSVALLAVVRDLSARLDDLTAKIEGRDR
;
A
#
# COMPACT_ATOMS: atom_id res chain seq x y z
N MET A 1 23.70 -30.72 -56.09
CA MET A 1 24.48 -29.87 -56.98
C MET A 1 25.04 -30.80 -58.04
N ASP A 2 24.55 -30.66 -59.27
CA ASP A 2 24.95 -31.54 -60.37
C ASP A 2 26.38 -31.16 -60.77
N THR A 3 27.31 -32.11 -60.79
CA THR A 3 28.72 -31.83 -61.04
C THR A 3 29.03 -32.14 -62.49
N VAL A 4 29.40 -31.11 -63.25
CA VAL A 4 29.70 -31.26 -64.68
C VAL A 4 31.05 -31.97 -64.85
N PRO A 5 31.10 -33.09 -65.62
CA PRO A 5 32.36 -33.76 -65.90
C PRO A 5 33.25 -32.89 -66.80
N GLY A 6 34.57 -32.96 -66.59
CA GLY A 6 35.59 -32.09 -67.22
C GLY A 6 35.73 -32.17 -68.74
N THR A 7 34.76 -32.78 -69.44
CA THR A 7 34.68 -32.91 -70.89
C THR A 7 33.55 -32.09 -71.52
N ALA A 8 32.78 -31.32 -70.74
CA ALA A 8 31.70 -30.46 -71.25
C ALA A 8 32.23 -29.14 -71.85
N ASP A 9 31.52 -28.59 -72.84
CA ASP A 9 31.90 -27.38 -73.58
C ASP A 9 32.04 -26.16 -72.64
N LEU A 10 33.20 -25.51 -72.69
CA LEU A 10 33.56 -24.35 -71.85
C LEU A 10 32.65 -23.13 -72.07
N ARG A 11 31.84 -23.11 -73.14
CA ARG A 11 30.88 -22.03 -73.42
C ARG A 11 29.75 -21.94 -72.37
N ASP A 12 29.36 -23.07 -71.76
CA ASP A 12 28.32 -23.12 -70.72
C ASP A 12 28.83 -22.73 -69.32
N SER A 13 30.14 -22.54 -69.17
CA SER A 13 30.77 -22.16 -67.89
C SER A 13 30.32 -20.78 -67.40
N TYR A 14 29.97 -19.88 -68.32
CA TYR A 14 29.40 -18.57 -68.00
C TYR A 14 28.00 -18.66 -67.38
N ASP A 15 27.15 -19.57 -67.86
CA ASP A 15 25.80 -19.75 -67.33
C ASP A 15 25.81 -20.37 -65.93
N GLU A 16 26.73 -21.30 -65.66
CA GLU A 16 26.96 -21.87 -64.32
C GLU A 16 27.46 -20.81 -63.32
N HIS A 17 28.37 -19.94 -63.77
CA HIS A 17 28.88 -18.84 -62.94
C HIS A 17 27.78 -17.85 -62.59
N ASN A 18 26.91 -17.53 -63.56
CA ASN A 18 25.76 -16.65 -63.35
C ASN A 18 24.74 -17.28 -62.40
N LYS A 19 24.39 -18.55 -62.57
CA LYS A 19 23.52 -19.28 -61.63
C LYS A 19 24.07 -19.31 -60.21
N THR A 20 25.39 -19.50 -60.06
CA THR A 20 26.04 -19.50 -58.74
C THR A 20 26.03 -18.10 -58.11
N ARG A 21 26.27 -17.06 -58.91
CA ARG A 21 26.21 -15.66 -58.44
C ARG A 21 24.79 -15.24 -58.09
N ASP A 22 23.81 -15.63 -58.88
CA ASP A 22 22.40 -15.39 -58.61
C ASP A 22 21.94 -16.16 -57.36
N TYR A 23 22.39 -17.41 -57.18
CA TYR A 23 22.12 -18.18 -55.96
C TYR A 23 22.73 -17.54 -54.71
N ILE A 24 23.98 -17.04 -54.79
CA ILE A 24 24.62 -16.34 -53.67
C ILE A 24 23.92 -15.01 -53.37
N ALA A 25 23.53 -14.25 -54.40
CA ALA A 25 22.83 -12.98 -54.25
C ALA A 25 21.44 -13.17 -53.63
N ASP A 26 20.70 -14.19 -54.05
CA ASP A 26 19.41 -14.55 -53.47
C ASP A 26 19.59 -15.04 -52.02
N HIS A 27 20.54 -15.94 -51.76
CA HIS A 27 20.80 -16.43 -50.40
C HIS A 27 21.23 -15.33 -49.41
N GLN A 28 21.93 -14.30 -49.87
CA GLN A 28 22.31 -13.14 -49.06
C GLN A 28 21.14 -12.20 -48.77
N THR A 29 20.12 -12.15 -49.64
CA THR A 29 19.03 -11.17 -49.56
C THR A 29 17.69 -11.74 -49.09
N SER A 30 17.46 -13.04 -49.25
CA SER A 30 16.18 -13.71 -48.98
C SER A 30 16.30 -14.95 -48.07
N GLY A 31 17.52 -15.37 -47.71
CA GLY A 31 17.76 -16.58 -46.93
C GLY A 31 17.39 -16.47 -45.44
N THR A 32 16.83 -17.56 -44.88
CA THR A 32 16.63 -17.72 -43.44
C THR A 32 17.95 -18.12 -42.78
N HIS A 33 18.74 -17.14 -42.33
CA HIS A 33 20.00 -17.41 -41.62
C HIS A 33 19.74 -17.72 -40.14
N PRO A 34 20.43 -18.71 -39.55
CA PRO A 34 20.36 -18.93 -38.11
C PRO A 34 20.91 -17.70 -37.38
N ALA A 35 20.29 -17.32 -36.26
CA ALA A 35 20.66 -16.12 -35.50
C ALA A 35 22.13 -16.08 -35.07
N SER A 36 22.76 -17.25 -34.89
CA SER A 36 24.18 -17.39 -34.56
C SER A 36 25.15 -16.97 -35.68
N ALA A 37 24.68 -16.89 -36.93
CA ALA A 37 25.49 -16.46 -38.07
C ALA A 37 25.51 -14.94 -38.27
N ILE A 38 24.73 -14.19 -37.49
CA ILE A 38 24.70 -12.71 -37.53
C ILE A 38 25.83 -12.18 -36.65
N ASN A 39 26.97 -11.82 -37.25
CA ASN A 39 28.14 -11.31 -36.54
C ASN A 39 28.22 -9.77 -36.47
N SER A 40 27.41 -9.07 -37.27
CA SER A 40 27.38 -7.62 -37.39
C SER A 40 26.16 -7.18 -38.20
N GLY A 41 25.71 -5.94 -38.01
CA GLY A 41 24.57 -5.35 -38.70
C GLY A 41 23.85 -4.36 -37.81
N VAL A 42 23.42 -3.23 -38.37
CA VAL A 42 22.45 -2.35 -37.73
C VAL A 42 21.09 -2.86 -38.17
N PHE A 43 20.34 -3.48 -37.26
CA PHE A 43 18.93 -3.74 -37.52
C PHE A 43 18.25 -2.38 -37.69
N ALA A 44 17.62 -2.15 -38.85
CA ALA A 44 16.74 -0.99 -39.01
C ALA A 44 15.75 -0.99 -37.83
N GLU A 45 15.48 0.19 -37.27
CA GLU A 45 14.91 0.43 -35.93
C GLU A 45 13.50 -0.16 -35.67
N ALA A 46 13.00 -1.03 -36.54
CA ALA A 46 11.70 -1.67 -36.45
C ALA A 46 11.80 -3.18 -36.65
N ARG A 47 12.25 -3.93 -35.63
CA ARG A 47 11.82 -5.33 -35.40
C ARG A 47 12.26 -5.97 -34.07
N ILE A 48 12.26 -5.21 -32.96
CA ILE A 48 11.61 -5.81 -31.79
C ILE A 48 10.13 -5.57 -32.09
N PRO A 49 9.38 -6.53 -32.66
CA PRO A 49 7.95 -6.34 -32.82
C PRO A 49 7.44 -5.94 -31.45
N ALA A 50 6.71 -4.82 -31.37
CA ALA A 50 6.00 -4.48 -30.14
C ALA A 50 5.32 -5.76 -29.68
N ILE A 51 5.67 -6.24 -28.49
CA ILE A 51 5.08 -7.46 -27.97
C ILE A 51 3.64 -7.08 -27.63
N THR A 52 2.78 -7.14 -28.63
CA THR A 52 1.35 -6.82 -28.55
C THR A 52 0.56 -8.00 -28.01
N ASP A 53 1.16 -9.19 -28.03
CA ASP A 53 0.65 -10.41 -27.45
C ASP A 53 1.38 -10.68 -26.13
N PRO A 54 0.73 -10.50 -24.97
CA PRO A 54 1.32 -10.76 -23.65
C PRO A 54 1.88 -12.17 -23.51
N ALA A 55 1.33 -13.16 -24.24
CA ALA A 55 1.81 -14.55 -24.20
C ALA A 55 3.21 -14.73 -24.81
N LYS A 56 3.71 -13.72 -25.54
CA LYS A 56 5.08 -13.70 -26.09
C LYS A 56 6.09 -13.03 -25.15
N ILE A 57 5.66 -12.53 -23.99
CA ILE A 57 6.57 -12.09 -22.93
C ILE A 57 6.87 -13.33 -22.07
N PRO A 58 8.08 -13.92 -22.17
CA PRO A 58 8.41 -15.08 -21.37
C PRO A 58 8.50 -14.72 -19.89
N ASP A 59 8.01 -15.61 -19.02
CA ASP A 59 8.20 -15.48 -17.57
C ASP A 59 9.70 -15.42 -17.25
N LEU A 60 10.11 -14.35 -16.59
CA LEU A 60 11.47 -14.21 -16.08
C LEU A 60 11.54 -14.93 -14.72
N PRO A 61 12.45 -15.90 -14.53
CA PRO A 61 12.58 -16.56 -13.24
C PRO A 61 12.95 -15.54 -12.16
N ALA A 62 12.39 -15.70 -10.95
CA ALA A 62 12.55 -14.73 -9.86
C ALA A 62 14.02 -14.39 -9.55
N SER A 63 14.94 -15.35 -9.72
CA SER A 63 16.39 -15.17 -9.52
C SER A 63 17.05 -14.19 -10.51
N LYS A 64 16.35 -13.80 -11.58
CA LYS A 64 16.82 -12.83 -12.57
C LYS A 64 16.25 -11.43 -12.34
N ILE A 65 15.36 -11.26 -11.37
CA ILE A 65 14.74 -9.97 -11.01
C ILE A 65 15.17 -9.61 -9.58
N ASN A 66 16.37 -9.03 -9.44
CA ASN A 66 16.90 -8.65 -8.12
C ASN A 66 16.55 -7.19 -7.73
N SER A 67 16.23 -6.35 -8.70
CA SER A 67 15.82 -4.96 -8.52
C SER A 67 15.21 -4.44 -9.82
N GLY A 68 14.30 -3.46 -9.74
CA GLY A 68 13.75 -2.78 -10.91
C GLY A 68 12.88 -1.60 -10.54
N THR A 69 12.65 -0.70 -11.51
CA THR A 69 11.72 0.42 -11.37
C THR A 69 10.61 0.25 -12.38
N ILE A 70 9.38 0.30 -11.91
CA ILE A 70 8.20 0.38 -12.76
C ILE A 70 7.84 1.87 -12.90
N THR A 71 7.95 2.41 -14.12
CA THR A 71 7.71 3.84 -14.41
C THR A 71 6.28 4.14 -14.86
N ARG A 72 5.43 3.11 -15.02
CA ARG A 72 4.01 3.22 -15.39
C ARG A 72 3.13 2.48 -14.37
N GLY A 73 1.83 2.80 -14.31
CA GLY A 73 0.92 2.06 -13.42
C GLY A 73 0.85 0.57 -13.76
N VAL A 74 0.60 -0.26 -12.74
CA VAL A 74 0.24 -1.68 -12.91
C VAL A 74 -1.27 -1.76 -13.02
N ASP A 75 -1.77 -2.17 -14.18
CA ASP A 75 -3.21 -2.38 -14.43
C ASP A 75 -3.48 -3.90 -14.46
N THR A 76 -3.99 -4.42 -13.34
CA THR A 76 -4.24 -5.85 -13.10
C THR A 76 -5.41 -5.98 -12.12
N SER A 77 -6.11 -7.12 -12.13
CA SER A 77 -7.13 -7.42 -11.13
C SER A 77 -6.54 -7.65 -9.75
N ASP A 78 -5.37 -8.29 -9.68
CA ASP A 78 -4.66 -8.60 -8.44
C ASP A 78 -3.16 -8.34 -8.56
N ALA A 79 -2.58 -7.77 -7.50
CA ALA A 79 -1.13 -7.58 -7.35
C ALA A 79 -0.70 -8.06 -5.94
N VAL A 80 0.25 -8.99 -5.89
CA VAL A 80 0.77 -9.56 -4.63
C VAL A 80 2.16 -9.03 -4.34
N ILE A 81 2.37 -8.49 -3.13
CA ILE A 81 3.66 -7.96 -2.67
C ILE A 81 4.08 -8.76 -1.44
N GLY A 82 5.17 -9.53 -1.55
CA GLY A 82 5.66 -10.40 -0.48
C GLY A 82 6.38 -9.69 0.68
N GLY A 83 6.55 -8.36 0.59
CA GLY A 83 7.23 -7.54 1.57
C GLY A 83 6.48 -6.25 1.90
N TYR A 84 7.15 -5.30 2.54
CA TYR A 84 6.56 -4.01 2.88
C TYR A 84 6.41 -3.09 1.66
N VAL A 85 5.28 -2.37 1.61
CA VAL A 85 5.09 -1.27 0.66
C VAL A 85 5.51 0.03 1.32
N ARG A 86 6.60 0.63 0.84
CA ARG A 86 7.06 1.95 1.29
C ARG A 86 6.67 3.01 0.26
N ALA A 87 5.72 3.87 0.61
CA ALA A 87 5.30 5.00 -0.23
C ALA A 87 5.92 6.31 0.27
N THR A 88 6.54 7.09 -0.62
CA THR A 88 7.16 8.38 -0.26
C THR A 88 6.15 9.52 -0.13
N SER A 89 5.05 9.47 -0.90
CA SER A 89 4.04 10.54 -0.95
C SER A 89 2.67 10.13 -0.40
N GLY A 90 2.54 8.90 0.11
CA GLY A 90 1.31 8.34 0.68
C GLY A 90 0.65 7.23 -0.14
N LEU A 91 -0.36 6.60 0.46
CA LEU A 91 -1.19 5.55 -0.14
C LEU A 91 -2.60 6.09 -0.38
N ARG A 92 -3.11 6.01 -1.62
CA ARG A 92 -4.46 6.45 -1.98
C ARG A 92 -5.30 5.25 -2.42
N CYS A 93 -6.40 5.00 -1.71
CA CYS A 93 -7.37 3.96 -2.05
C CYS A 93 -8.74 4.61 -2.28
N THR A 94 -9.00 5.07 -3.51
CA THR A 94 -10.27 5.73 -3.87
C THR A 94 -11.50 4.85 -3.65
N PRO A 95 -11.47 3.53 -3.97
CA PRO A 95 -12.62 2.65 -3.75
C PRO A 95 -13.02 2.49 -2.28
N ALA A 96 -12.16 2.82 -1.32
CA ALA A 96 -12.47 2.70 0.11
C ALA A 96 -13.73 3.47 0.55
N TYR A 97 -14.15 4.49 -0.22
CA TYR A 97 -15.38 5.25 0.06
C TYR A 97 -16.65 4.62 -0.51
N SER A 98 -16.53 3.77 -1.53
CA SER A 98 -17.66 3.16 -2.24
C SER A 98 -17.80 1.66 -1.95
N GLU A 99 -16.72 1.01 -1.52
CA GLU A 99 -16.70 -0.40 -1.18
C GLU A 99 -17.38 -0.63 0.18
N ILE A 100 -18.48 -1.38 0.20
CA ILE A 100 -19.26 -1.64 1.43
C ILE A 100 -18.81 -2.96 2.05
N LEU A 101 -18.27 -2.90 3.25
CA LEU A 101 -17.93 -4.08 4.05
C LEU A 101 -19.12 -4.47 4.95
N THR A 102 -19.58 -5.73 4.85
CA THR A 102 -20.77 -6.20 5.60
C THR A 102 -20.45 -7.22 6.70
N THR A 103 -19.25 -7.82 6.70
CA THR A 103 -18.84 -8.85 7.66
C THR A 103 -17.36 -8.69 8.08
N ASP A 104 -17.04 -9.10 9.31
CA ASP A 104 -15.68 -9.15 9.91
C ASP A 104 -14.74 -7.95 9.63
N TYR A 105 -15.27 -6.72 9.68
CA TYR A 105 -14.45 -5.51 9.57
C TYR A 105 -13.76 -5.17 10.91
N ARG A 106 -12.61 -4.50 10.83
CA ARG A 106 -11.80 -4.08 11.99
C ARG A 106 -11.35 -2.64 11.82
N ALA A 107 -11.21 -1.93 12.94
CA ALA A 107 -10.55 -0.63 12.96
C ALA A 107 -9.04 -0.81 12.67
N LEU A 108 -8.53 0.00 11.76
CA LEU A 108 -7.11 0.08 11.44
C LEU A 108 -6.46 1.26 12.18
N TYR A 109 -5.23 1.05 12.62
CA TYR A 109 -4.41 2.01 13.34
C TYR A 109 -3.06 2.13 12.66
N VAL A 110 -2.45 3.30 12.73
CA VAL A 110 -1.09 3.56 12.26
C VAL A 110 -0.16 3.63 13.46
N GLN A 111 0.91 2.83 13.46
CA GLN A 111 1.94 2.89 14.47
C GLN A 111 2.84 4.10 14.24
N GLY A 112 2.90 5.04 15.19
CA GLY A 112 3.65 6.30 15.04
C GLY A 112 5.14 6.12 14.71
N THR A 113 5.80 5.11 15.28
CA THR A 113 7.26 4.92 15.14
C THR A 113 7.70 4.25 13.85
N THR A 114 6.83 3.47 13.20
CA THR A 114 7.20 2.67 12.01
C THR A 114 6.33 2.98 10.79
N GLY A 115 5.20 3.66 10.98
CA GLY A 115 4.19 3.85 9.96
C GLY A 115 3.39 2.58 9.63
N ASN A 116 3.55 1.49 10.39
CA ASN A 116 2.85 0.24 10.13
C ASN A 116 1.34 0.40 10.35
N ILE A 117 0.55 -0.09 9.39
CA ILE A 117 -0.91 -0.19 9.51
C ILE A 117 -1.25 -1.54 10.15
N GLY A 118 -2.03 -1.54 11.22
CA GLY A 118 -2.41 -2.75 11.95
C GLY A 118 -3.74 -2.61 12.67
N HIS A 119 -4.10 -3.62 13.48
CA HIS A 119 -5.29 -3.61 14.32
C HIS A 119 -4.93 -4.01 15.75
N VAL A 120 -5.75 -3.59 16.72
CA VAL A 120 -5.50 -3.86 18.14
C VAL A 120 -6.53 -4.87 18.67
N PRO A 121 -6.12 -6.10 19.05
CA PRO A 121 -7.06 -7.11 19.54
C PRO A 121 -7.49 -6.82 20.99
N SER A 122 -8.76 -7.10 21.32
CA SER A 122 -9.30 -6.82 22.66
C SER A 122 -9.62 -8.08 23.51
N SER A 123 -9.52 -9.28 22.94
CA SER A 123 -9.81 -10.53 23.66
C SER A 123 -8.84 -10.75 24.83
N ARG A 124 -9.36 -11.28 25.95
CA ARG A 124 -8.59 -11.54 27.18
C ARG A 124 -7.33 -12.38 26.94
N ARG A 125 -7.35 -13.30 25.97
CA ARG A 125 -6.19 -14.15 25.63
C ARG A 125 -4.96 -13.35 25.17
N PHE A 126 -5.15 -12.14 24.66
CA PHE A 126 -4.07 -11.26 24.22
C PHE A 126 -3.62 -10.26 25.31
N LYS A 127 -4.22 -10.31 26.51
CA LYS A 127 -3.99 -9.34 27.58
C LYS A 127 -3.43 -10.03 28.83
N ARG A 128 -2.56 -9.33 29.55
CA ARG A 128 -1.98 -9.77 30.84
C ARG A 128 -2.23 -8.69 31.90
N HIS A 129 -2.21 -9.09 33.18
CA HIS A 129 -2.41 -8.19 34.33
C HIS A 129 -3.69 -7.33 34.27
N VAL A 130 -4.80 -7.90 33.83
CA VAL A 130 -6.10 -7.21 33.75
C VAL A 130 -6.58 -6.86 35.16
N ARG A 131 -6.69 -5.57 35.46
CA ARG A 131 -7.15 -5.00 36.74
C ARG A 131 -8.11 -3.83 36.46
N PRO A 132 -8.97 -3.44 37.41
CA PRO A 132 -9.75 -2.22 37.29
C PRO A 132 -8.84 -1.03 37.01
N ALA A 133 -9.20 -0.21 36.02
CA ALA A 133 -8.52 1.04 35.75
C ALA A 133 -9.07 2.14 36.66
N ALA A 134 -8.19 2.88 37.32
CA ALA A 134 -8.57 4.09 38.04
C ALA A 134 -8.57 5.25 37.04
N ILE A 135 -9.76 5.64 36.60
CA ILE A 135 -10.00 6.82 35.76
C ILE A 135 -10.82 7.77 36.61
N ASP A 136 -10.30 8.98 36.84
CA ASP A 136 -11.01 10.01 37.60
C ASP A 136 -12.13 10.63 36.74
N PRO A 137 -13.41 10.46 37.11
CA PRO A 137 -14.53 11.10 36.41
C PRO A 137 -14.42 12.62 36.37
N ALA A 138 -13.87 13.25 37.41
CA ALA A 138 -13.75 14.70 37.47
C ALA A 138 -12.73 15.22 36.44
N ALA A 139 -11.59 14.54 36.29
CA ALA A 139 -10.61 14.84 35.26
C ALA A 139 -11.19 14.72 33.84
N VAL A 140 -12.02 13.69 33.57
CA VAL A 140 -12.69 13.53 32.27
C VAL A 140 -13.70 14.65 32.01
N LEU A 141 -14.45 15.06 33.04
CA LEU A 141 -15.42 16.16 32.94
C LEU A 141 -14.77 17.55 32.86
N ALA A 142 -13.51 17.69 33.25
CA ALA A 142 -12.75 18.93 33.12
C ALA A 142 -12.33 19.22 31.66
N LEU A 143 -12.41 18.22 30.78
CA LEU A 143 -12.13 18.41 29.35
C LEU A 143 -13.24 19.24 28.69
N GLU A 144 -12.84 20.34 28.06
CA GLU A 144 -13.77 21.24 27.36
C GLU A 144 -13.66 21.08 25.85
N PRO A 145 -14.77 20.83 25.12
CA PRO A 145 -14.79 20.93 23.67
C PRO A 145 -14.40 22.33 23.22
N LYS A 146 -13.39 22.43 22.35
CA LYS A 146 -12.91 23.67 21.74
C LYS A 146 -13.30 23.69 20.27
N SER A 147 -13.58 24.88 19.76
CA SER A 147 -13.65 25.13 18.32
C SER A 147 -12.33 25.74 17.86
N PHE A 148 -11.78 25.24 16.76
CA PHE A 148 -10.47 25.67 16.27
C PHE A 148 -10.37 25.53 14.75
N GLU A 149 -9.34 26.16 14.19
CA GLU A 149 -8.98 26.02 12.77
C GLU A 149 -7.56 25.47 12.66
N TYR A 150 -7.35 24.54 11.74
CA TYR A 150 -6.02 23.99 11.49
C TYR A 150 -5.17 24.98 10.68
N ILE A 151 -3.95 25.25 11.15
CA ILE A 151 -3.00 26.17 10.50
C ILE A 151 -2.67 25.74 9.06
N ALA A 152 -2.52 24.43 8.81
CA ALA A 152 -2.06 23.87 7.54
C ALA A 152 -3.15 23.08 6.80
N LYS A 153 -4.38 23.60 6.72
CA LYS A 153 -5.49 22.92 6.01
C LYS A 153 -5.55 23.35 4.55
N LEU A 154 -5.47 22.40 3.62
CA LEU A 154 -5.90 22.58 2.24
C LEU A 154 -7.45 22.60 2.20
N GLY A 155 -8.03 23.73 2.59
CA GLY A 155 -9.47 23.97 2.60
C GLY A 155 -10.19 23.50 3.88
N GLY A 156 -10.74 24.44 4.64
CA GLY A 156 -11.71 24.16 5.69
C GLY A 156 -11.89 25.32 6.68
N GLY A 157 -13.11 25.45 7.20
CA GLY A 157 -13.45 26.37 8.30
C GLY A 157 -13.33 25.72 9.68
N ALA A 158 -13.96 26.36 10.67
CA ALA A 158 -13.94 25.93 12.07
C ALA A 158 -14.32 24.45 12.25
N ASP A 159 -13.51 23.75 13.03
CA ASP A 159 -13.71 22.38 13.51
C ASP A 159 -14.00 22.40 15.02
N VAL A 160 -14.39 21.24 15.58
CA VAL A 160 -14.65 21.07 17.01
C VAL A 160 -13.97 19.81 17.52
N GLY A 161 -13.26 19.91 18.64
CA GLY A 161 -12.57 18.78 19.26
C GLY A 161 -12.00 19.11 20.62
N LEU A 162 -11.06 18.29 21.06
CA LEU A 162 -10.31 18.44 22.31
C LEU A 162 -8.84 18.75 22.01
N ILE A 163 -8.18 19.41 22.96
CA ILE A 163 -6.74 19.68 22.91
C ILE A 163 -6.01 18.59 23.69
N ALA A 164 -4.99 17.98 23.07
CA ALA A 164 -4.31 16.83 23.64
C ALA A 164 -3.51 17.19 24.90
N GLU A 165 -2.96 18.41 24.95
CA GLU A 165 -2.25 18.97 26.09
C GLU A 165 -3.19 19.15 27.29
N GLU A 166 -4.41 19.65 27.08
CA GLU A 166 -5.40 19.78 28.16
C GLU A 166 -5.73 18.41 28.77
N ALA A 167 -5.77 17.35 27.96
CA ALA A 167 -5.94 15.98 28.46
C ALA A 167 -4.73 15.45 29.23
N ALA A 168 -3.51 15.79 28.81
CA ALA A 168 -2.29 15.45 29.54
C ALA A 168 -2.24 16.16 30.90
N ASP A 169 -2.58 17.45 30.95
CA ASP A 169 -2.53 18.29 32.15
C ASP A 169 -3.46 17.80 33.27
N VAL A 170 -4.62 17.26 32.91
CA VAL A 170 -5.57 16.64 33.86
C VAL A 170 -5.25 15.17 34.17
N GLY A 171 -4.12 14.66 33.70
CA GLY A 171 -3.63 13.31 34.01
C GLY A 171 -4.27 12.18 33.19
N LEU A 172 -4.93 12.48 32.07
CA LEU A 172 -5.53 11.48 31.18
C LEU A 172 -4.55 11.01 30.10
N GLU A 173 -3.32 10.68 30.51
CA GLU A 173 -2.21 10.27 29.62
C GLU A 173 -2.56 9.08 28.71
N PHE A 174 -3.46 8.17 29.11
CA PHE A 174 -3.87 7.04 28.26
C PHE A 174 -4.66 7.45 27.00
N LEU A 175 -5.18 8.69 26.98
CA LEU A 175 -5.82 9.32 25.83
C LEU A 175 -4.80 10.05 24.95
N VAL A 176 -3.56 10.22 25.37
CA VAL A 176 -2.59 11.05 24.68
C VAL A 176 -1.56 10.19 23.97
N SER A 177 -1.13 10.64 22.81
CA SER A 177 0.03 10.11 22.08
C SER A 177 1.09 11.20 21.95
N ARG A 178 2.35 10.76 21.93
CA ARG A 178 3.51 11.63 21.83
C ARG A 178 4.28 11.36 20.54
N ASP A 179 4.89 12.40 20.00
CA ASP A 179 5.77 12.30 18.85
C ASP A 179 7.15 11.73 19.22
N GLU A 180 8.06 11.67 18.25
CA GLU A 180 9.42 11.15 18.44
C GLU A 180 10.26 12.03 19.38
N ASP A 181 9.93 13.32 19.49
CA ASP A 181 10.58 14.28 20.39
C ASP A 181 9.99 14.24 21.81
N GLY A 182 8.94 13.43 22.03
CA GLY A 182 8.26 13.27 23.32
C GLY A 182 7.19 14.33 23.59
N ASN A 183 6.91 15.22 22.62
CA ASN A 183 5.87 16.22 22.74
C ASN A 183 4.50 15.58 22.56
N VAL A 184 3.50 16.12 23.25
CA VAL A 184 2.10 15.75 23.03
C VAL A 184 1.74 16.08 21.58
N SER A 185 1.18 15.10 20.87
CA SER A 185 0.99 15.21 19.42
C SER A 185 -0.47 14.97 19.00
N SER A 186 -1.11 13.94 19.56
CA SER A 186 -2.50 13.64 19.18
C SER A 186 -3.27 12.94 20.29
N LEU A 187 -4.59 12.95 20.16
CA LEU A 187 -5.53 12.35 21.12
C LEU A 187 -6.17 11.08 20.55
N HIS A 188 -6.16 10.02 21.34
CA HIS A 188 -6.81 8.73 21.10
C HIS A 188 -8.33 8.85 21.31
N TYR A 189 -9.04 9.47 20.37
CA TYR A 189 -10.49 9.67 20.44
C TYR A 189 -11.26 8.35 20.59
N GLU A 190 -10.76 7.25 20.05
CA GLU A 190 -11.36 5.93 20.20
C GLU A 190 -11.42 5.48 21.67
N ARG A 191 -10.48 5.95 22.50
CA ARG A 191 -10.41 5.62 23.94
C ARG A 191 -11.23 6.58 24.80
N LEU A 192 -11.66 7.73 24.27
CA LEU A 192 -12.49 8.69 25.00
C LEU A 192 -13.79 8.03 25.49
N SER A 193 -14.36 7.13 24.70
CA SER A 193 -15.54 6.34 25.09
C SER A 193 -15.33 5.52 26.37
N VAL A 194 -14.12 4.98 26.57
CA VAL A 194 -13.74 4.24 27.78
C VAL A 194 -13.60 5.18 28.98
N ALA A 195 -13.09 6.39 28.75
CA ALA A 195 -13.02 7.43 29.79
C ALA A 195 -14.42 7.87 30.23
N LEU A 196 -15.31 8.14 29.27
CA LEU A 196 -16.70 8.51 29.51
C LEU A 196 -17.48 7.41 30.24
N LEU A 197 -17.15 6.13 30.02
CA LEU A 197 -17.76 5.03 30.79
C LEU A 197 -17.49 5.15 32.29
N ALA A 198 -16.33 5.66 32.71
CA ALA A 198 -16.04 5.91 34.12
C ALA A 198 -16.95 7.01 34.68
N VAL A 199 -17.18 8.07 33.91
CA VAL A 199 -18.10 9.17 34.27
C VAL A 199 -19.53 8.66 34.40
N VAL A 200 -20.03 7.91 33.43
CA VAL A 200 -21.41 7.38 33.48
C VAL A 200 -21.62 6.46 34.69
N ARG A 201 -20.62 5.65 35.06
CA ARG A 201 -20.70 4.80 36.25
C ARG A 201 -20.75 5.61 37.55
N ASP A 202 -19.94 6.66 37.65
CA ASP A 202 -19.96 7.57 38.80
C ASP A 202 -21.28 8.34 38.90
N LEU A 203 -21.78 8.86 37.79
CA LEU A 203 -23.10 9.52 37.74
C LEU A 203 -24.23 8.56 38.15
N SER A 204 -24.21 7.32 37.67
CA SER A 204 -25.19 6.30 38.07
C SER A 204 -25.17 6.06 39.57
N ALA A 205 -23.97 5.89 40.17
CA ALA A 205 -23.83 5.66 41.60
C ALA A 205 -24.33 6.86 42.44
N ARG A 206 -24.08 8.09 41.98
CA ARG A 206 -24.58 9.31 42.65
C ARG A 206 -26.11 9.43 42.57
N LEU A 207 -26.70 9.04 41.44
CA LEU A 207 -28.16 9.04 41.27
C LEU A 207 -28.83 8.00 42.19
N ASP A 208 -28.24 6.80 42.31
CA ASP A 208 -28.74 5.77 43.21
C ASP A 208 -28.70 6.24 44.68
N ASP A 209 -27.58 6.83 45.11
CA ASP A 209 -27.43 7.41 46.45
C ASP A 209 -28.44 8.55 46.72
N LEU A 210 -28.62 9.44 45.75
CA LEU A 210 -29.59 10.54 45.88
C LEU A 210 -31.03 10.03 45.96
N THR A 211 -31.38 9.02 45.16
CA THR A 211 -32.71 8.41 45.17
C THR A 211 -32.99 7.73 46.51
N ALA A 212 -32.03 6.96 47.04
CA ALA A 212 -32.15 6.32 48.35
C ALA A 212 -32.34 7.34 49.48
N LYS A 213 -31.66 8.50 49.41
CA LYS A 213 -31.82 9.59 50.39
C LYS A 213 -33.20 10.24 50.34
N ILE A 214 -33.77 10.39 49.14
CA ILE A 214 -35.13 10.94 48.97
C ILE A 214 -36.16 9.96 49.55
N GLU A 215 -36.08 8.68 49.18
CA GLU A 215 -36.99 7.65 49.70
C GLU A 215 -36.89 7.43 51.21
N GLY A 216 -35.70 7.63 51.78
CA GLY A 216 -35.49 7.55 53.24
C GLY A 216 -36.00 8.79 53.99
N ARG A 217 -36.20 9.92 53.30
CA ARG A 217 -36.72 11.17 53.90
C ARG A 217 -38.26 11.24 53.86
N ASP A 218 -38.88 10.50 52.95
CA ASP A 218 -40.34 10.41 52.81
C ASP A 218 -40.97 9.28 53.66
N ARG A 219 -40.17 8.59 54.49
CA ARG A 219 -40.62 7.61 55.50
C ARG A 219 -40.48 8.18 56.91
#